data_AF-A0A9D2LM61-F1
#
_entry.id   AF-A0A9D2LM61-F1
#
_cell.length_a   1.000
_cell.length_b   1.000
_cell.length_c   1.000
_cell.angle_alpha   90.00
_cell.angle_beta   90.00
_cell.angle_gamma   90.00
#
_symmetry.space_group_name_H-M   'P 1'
#
loop_
_entity.id
_entity.type
_entity.pdbx_description
1 polymer ?
#
loop_
_entity_poly.entity_id
_entity_poly.type
_entity_poly.pdbx_seq_one_letter_code
_entity_poly.pdbx_strand_id
1 'polypeptide(L)'
;MAIWNPWHGCRKLSPGCQNCYVYRRDSQFGKDSSVVSKTANFYLPIRKNRSGEYKLQNNGEVVYTCMTSDFFLEEADDWRAEAWEMIRKRPDLHFAIITKRIARFPVSLPDDWGDGYDNVTIICTCENQEQADIRLPVFLNLPIQHREIIEEPMLGEIHIEPYLSTGKIEQVTCGGESGEHARVCKFDWILQTRKQCVDSRVKFHFKQTGARFYKGDRLYSIDRKLQMVQAKKAGIDYAPSGQENFPDMERLFEKLSGSKFRSRFYLGKQEMDYIRKKGMDTVRQHAEDFVRKRLAPALIDNDGRQTPMRGHPVFLAQHATATCCRGCLFKWHGIPPGRALTLQEQEYIVCVIMEWIARQIHSENSLK
;
A
#
# COMPACT_ATOMS: atom_id res chain seq x y z
N MET A 1 -6.81 -0.27 21.35
CA MET A 1 -6.35 0.88 20.54
C MET A 1 -5.82 1.97 21.45
N ALA A 2 -4.49 2.06 21.54
CA ALA A 2 -3.82 3.17 22.19
C ALA A 2 -3.93 4.45 21.35
N ILE A 3 -4.20 5.60 21.99
CA ILE A 3 -4.32 6.90 21.34
C ILE A 3 -3.50 7.93 22.12
N TRP A 4 -2.74 8.75 21.40
CA TRP A 4 -2.06 9.91 21.95
C TRP A 4 -2.46 11.18 21.19
N ASN A 5 -3.15 12.10 21.86
CA ASN A 5 -3.53 13.40 21.30
C ASN A 5 -2.71 14.50 21.99
N PRO A 6 -1.50 14.84 21.50
CA PRO A 6 -0.67 15.86 22.16
C PRO A 6 -1.28 17.27 22.07
N TRP A 7 -2.03 17.55 21.01
CA TRP A 7 -2.86 18.74 20.84
C TRP A 7 -4.23 18.36 20.27
N HIS A 8 -5.17 19.28 20.38
CA HIS A 8 -6.54 19.16 19.91
C HIS A 8 -6.92 20.40 19.08
N GLY A 9 -7.82 20.21 18.12
CA GLY A 9 -8.22 21.25 17.17
C GLY A 9 -7.47 21.12 15.85
N CYS A 10 -8.01 21.71 14.78
CA CYS A 10 -7.45 21.60 13.44
C CYS A 10 -8.03 22.70 12.53
N ARG A 11 -7.34 23.06 11.44
CA ARG A 11 -7.91 23.83 10.32
C ARG A 11 -8.49 22.88 9.27
N LYS A 12 -9.65 23.20 8.68
CA LYS A 12 -10.11 22.44 7.51
C LYS A 12 -9.18 22.74 6.34
N LEU A 13 -8.74 21.71 5.62
CA LEU A 13 -7.74 21.85 4.54
C LEU A 13 -8.31 21.49 3.16
N SER A 14 -9.16 20.48 3.09
CA SER A 14 -9.58 19.86 1.83
C SER A 14 -11.01 19.30 1.92
N PRO A 15 -11.63 18.83 0.82
CA PRO A 15 -13.02 18.36 0.82
C PRO A 15 -13.33 17.28 1.86
N GLY A 16 -12.37 16.43 2.23
CA GLY A 16 -12.51 15.42 3.28
C GLY A 16 -12.74 16.03 4.69
N CYS A 17 -12.43 17.30 4.90
CA CYS A 17 -12.63 18.00 6.18
C CYS A 17 -14.05 18.55 6.35
N GLN A 18 -14.87 18.58 5.31
CA GLN A 18 -16.19 19.25 5.32
C GLN A 18 -17.07 18.75 6.48
N ASN A 19 -17.22 17.43 6.62
CA ASN A 19 -18.04 16.77 7.65
C ASN A 19 -17.19 16.14 8.77
N CYS A 20 -16.02 16.72 9.06
CA CYS A 20 -15.07 16.20 10.05
C CYS A 20 -15.73 15.87 11.40
N TYR A 21 -15.48 14.66 11.90
CA TYR A 21 -16.10 14.18 13.13
C TYR A 21 -15.64 14.95 14.38
N VAL A 22 -14.44 15.54 14.38
CA VAL A 22 -13.93 16.35 15.50
C VAL A 22 -14.79 17.61 15.64
N TYR A 23 -14.96 18.37 14.55
CA TYR A 23 -15.85 19.53 14.48
C TYR A 23 -17.27 19.20 14.90
N ARG A 24 -17.80 18.06 14.41
CA ARG A 24 -19.14 17.63 14.75
C ARG A 24 -19.28 17.34 16.25
N ARG A 25 -18.34 16.59 16.83
CA ARG A 25 -18.36 16.21 18.25
C ARG A 25 -18.17 17.41 19.17
N ASP A 26 -17.21 18.28 18.88
CA ASP A 26 -16.93 19.45 19.71
C ASP A 26 -18.10 20.45 19.70
N SER A 27 -18.79 20.60 18.55
CA SER A 27 -19.98 21.46 18.47
C SER A 27 -21.12 21.02 19.39
N GLN A 28 -21.24 19.72 19.69
CA GLN A 28 -22.22 19.18 20.65
C GLN A 28 -21.95 19.66 22.09
N PHE A 29 -20.74 20.12 22.37
CA PHE A 29 -20.30 20.66 23.65
C PHE A 29 -20.01 22.17 23.57
N GLY A 30 -20.39 22.85 22.49
CA GLY A 30 -20.15 24.28 22.29
C GLY A 30 -18.66 24.65 22.15
N LYS A 31 -17.80 23.70 21.78
CA LYS A 31 -16.36 23.92 21.63
C LYS A 31 -15.99 24.21 20.16
N ASP A 32 -15.17 25.24 19.93
CA ASP A 32 -14.63 25.55 18.61
C ASP A 32 -13.38 24.70 18.30
N SER A 33 -13.52 23.71 17.41
CA SER A 33 -12.40 22.87 16.95
C SER A 33 -11.38 23.61 16.09
N SER A 34 -11.66 24.84 15.65
CA SER A 34 -10.68 25.65 14.94
C SER A 34 -9.55 26.09 15.89
N VAL A 35 -9.82 26.26 17.19
CA VAL A 35 -8.81 26.65 18.17
C VAL A 35 -7.90 25.48 18.49
N VAL A 36 -6.65 25.56 18.02
CA VAL A 36 -5.62 24.56 18.30
C VAL A 36 -5.03 24.80 19.68
N SER A 37 -4.94 23.75 20.51
CA SER A 37 -4.42 23.84 21.88
C SER A 37 -3.70 22.56 22.30
N LYS A 38 -2.61 22.73 23.08
CA LYS A 38 -1.88 21.63 23.74
C LYS A 38 -2.79 20.95 24.75
N THR A 39 -2.85 19.61 24.77
CA THR A 39 -3.72 18.88 25.70
C THR A 39 -2.98 18.47 26.98
N ALA A 40 -3.76 18.09 28.01
CA ALA A 40 -3.22 17.46 29.21
C ALA A 40 -2.50 16.11 28.94
N ASN A 41 -2.66 15.53 27.75
CA ASN A 41 -2.00 14.28 27.33
C ASN A 41 -0.72 14.52 26.54
N PHE A 42 -0.24 15.76 26.40
CA PHE A 42 1.01 16.05 25.70
C PHE A 42 2.17 15.15 26.16
N TYR A 43 2.43 15.10 27.46
CA TYR A 43 3.52 14.29 28.03
C TYR A 43 3.19 12.80 28.23
N LEU A 44 2.07 12.29 27.70
CA LEU A 44 1.62 10.92 27.96
C LEU A 44 2.66 9.82 27.64
N PRO A 45 3.41 9.86 26.51
CA PRO A 45 4.37 8.81 26.18
C PRO A 45 5.50 8.65 27.20
N ILE A 46 5.87 9.72 27.91
CA ILE A 46 6.95 9.68 28.91
C ILE A 46 6.44 9.76 30.35
N ARG A 47 5.14 9.99 30.56
CA ARG A 47 4.53 10.06 31.89
C ARG A 47 4.63 8.71 32.58
N LYS A 48 5.17 8.70 33.80
CA LYS A 48 5.29 7.49 34.62
C LYS A 48 4.24 7.43 35.74
N ASN A 49 3.93 6.24 36.22
CA ASN A 49 3.17 6.01 37.45
C ASN A 49 4.09 6.14 38.69
N ARG A 50 3.55 5.95 39.89
CA ARG A 50 4.33 6.02 41.14
C ARG A 50 5.40 4.92 41.25
N SER A 51 5.22 3.82 40.54
CA SER A 51 6.16 2.70 40.47
C SER A 51 7.28 2.91 39.44
N GLY A 52 7.29 4.04 38.73
CA GLY A 52 8.31 4.35 37.72
C GLY A 52 8.04 3.78 36.32
N GLU A 53 6.92 3.08 36.12
CA GLU A 53 6.53 2.50 34.83
C GLU A 53 5.82 3.54 33.96
N TYR A 54 5.97 3.47 32.64
CA TYR A 54 5.24 4.37 31.74
C TYR A 54 3.73 4.15 31.84
N LYS A 55 2.94 5.22 31.81
CA LYS A 55 1.47 5.08 31.75
C LYS A 55 0.99 4.54 30.41
N LEU A 56 1.69 4.90 29.34
CA LEU A 56 1.46 4.35 28.00
C LEU A 56 2.33 3.11 27.82
N GLN A 57 1.70 1.95 27.95
CA GLN A 57 2.34 0.63 27.91
C GLN A 57 2.41 0.10 26.47
N ASN A 58 3.49 -0.64 26.16
CA ASN A 58 3.55 -1.43 24.94
C ASN A 58 2.74 -2.71 25.15
N ASN A 59 1.59 -2.80 24.48
CA ASN A 59 0.71 -3.98 24.46
C ASN A 59 0.71 -4.68 23.09
N GLY A 60 1.69 -4.38 22.22
CA GLY A 60 1.74 -4.84 20.83
C GLY A 60 0.78 -4.10 19.89
N GLU A 61 0.03 -3.08 20.37
CA GLU A 61 -0.79 -2.23 19.51
C GLU A 61 -0.06 -0.96 19.08
N VAL A 62 -0.43 -0.46 17.90
CA VAL A 62 0.00 0.87 17.41
C VAL A 62 -0.63 1.98 18.24
N VAL A 63 0.15 3.03 18.53
CA VAL A 63 -0.30 4.28 19.14
C VAL A 63 -0.73 5.25 18.05
N TYR A 64 -2.05 5.43 17.92
CA TYR A 64 -2.59 6.41 16.98
C TYR A 64 -2.41 7.83 17.51
N THR A 65 -1.71 8.65 16.74
CA THR A 65 -1.32 10.01 17.16
C THR A 65 -2.19 11.05 16.45
N CYS A 66 -2.62 12.09 17.19
CA CYS A 66 -3.41 13.21 16.67
C CYS A 66 -4.77 12.81 16.09
N MET A 67 -5.47 11.88 16.71
CA MET A 67 -6.84 11.52 16.29
C MET A 67 -7.81 12.70 16.38
N THR A 68 -7.59 13.68 17.27
CA THR A 68 -8.42 14.89 17.37
C THR A 68 -7.75 16.17 16.84
N SER A 69 -6.74 16.03 15.99
CA SER A 69 -5.97 17.13 15.41
C SER A 69 -5.24 16.67 14.14
N ASP A 70 -4.20 17.38 13.70
CA ASP A 70 -3.24 16.90 12.69
C ASP A 70 -1.84 17.22 13.21
N PHE A 71 -0.88 16.31 13.02
CA PHE A 71 0.45 16.44 13.62
C PHE A 71 1.28 17.59 13.01
N PHE A 72 0.99 17.94 11.76
CA PHE A 72 1.74 18.95 11.00
C PHE A 72 1.02 20.31 10.92
N LEU A 73 0.20 20.65 11.92
CA LEU A 73 -0.39 21.99 12.08
C LEU A 73 0.69 23.03 12.39
N GLU A 74 0.56 24.22 11.79
CA GLU A 74 1.43 25.38 12.08
C GLU A 74 1.43 25.74 13.56
N GLU A 75 0.26 25.76 14.18
CA GLU A 75 0.10 26.09 15.60
C GLU A 75 0.77 25.06 16.53
N ALA A 76 1.20 23.90 16.01
CA ALA A 76 1.93 22.89 16.74
C ALA A 76 3.45 22.93 16.48
N ASP A 77 3.96 23.82 15.62
CA ASP A 77 5.38 23.90 15.27
C ASP A 77 6.26 24.04 16.55
N ASP A 78 5.85 24.91 17.49
CA ASP A 78 6.55 25.16 18.75
C ASP A 78 6.57 23.95 19.72
N TRP A 79 5.64 23.01 19.55
CA TRP A 79 5.54 21.82 20.41
C TRP A 79 6.06 20.55 19.74
N ARG A 80 6.24 20.58 18.42
CA ARG A 80 6.53 19.38 17.61
C ARG A 80 7.89 18.78 17.94
N ALA A 81 8.90 19.60 18.22
CA ALA A 81 10.23 19.12 18.61
C ALA A 81 10.17 18.28 19.89
N GLU A 82 9.47 18.74 20.92
CA GLU A 82 9.23 17.96 22.15
C GLU A 82 8.43 16.67 21.88
N ALA A 83 7.48 16.72 20.94
CA ALA A 83 6.70 15.54 20.55
C ALA A 83 7.57 14.47 19.87
N TRP A 84 8.46 14.86 18.95
CA TRP A 84 9.43 13.96 18.35
C TRP A 84 10.40 13.38 19.38
N GLU A 85 10.89 14.19 20.32
CA GLU A 85 11.73 13.72 21.42
C GLU A 85 11.05 12.62 22.27
N MET A 86 9.73 12.74 22.48
CA MET A 86 8.97 11.71 23.18
C MET A 86 8.81 10.43 22.36
N ILE A 87 8.62 10.53 21.05
CA ILE A 87 8.57 9.39 20.13
C ILE A 87 9.91 8.66 20.12
N ARG A 88 11.01 9.40 20.00
CA ARG A 88 12.38 8.89 20.01
C ARG A 88 12.74 8.17 21.30
N LYS A 89 12.28 8.67 22.46
CA LYS A 89 12.48 8.04 23.78
C LYS A 89 11.64 6.78 23.99
N ARG A 90 10.71 6.46 23.09
CA ARG A 90 9.82 5.31 23.18
C ARG A 90 9.95 4.39 21.96
N PRO A 91 11.16 3.85 21.69
CA PRO A 91 11.35 2.89 20.58
C PRO A 91 10.59 1.58 20.80
N ASP A 92 10.12 1.32 22.03
CA ASP A 92 9.25 0.20 22.36
C ASP A 92 7.80 0.39 21.87
N LEU A 93 7.40 1.60 21.47
CA LEU A 93 6.08 1.89 20.92
C LEU A 93 6.16 2.18 19.43
N HIS A 94 5.16 1.73 18.69
CA HIS A 94 4.97 2.10 17.28
C HIS A 94 3.92 3.21 17.15
N PHE A 95 4.28 4.34 16.54
CA PHE A 95 3.39 5.49 16.38
C PHE A 95 2.86 5.57 14.95
N ALA A 96 1.53 5.67 14.80
CA ALA A 96 0.90 5.98 13.51
C ALA A 96 0.43 7.43 13.50
N ILE A 97 0.91 8.21 12.53
CA ILE A 97 0.56 9.62 12.33
C ILE A 97 -0.20 9.74 11.01
N ILE A 98 -1.50 10.03 11.09
CA ILE A 98 -2.34 10.27 9.92
C ILE A 98 -2.39 11.76 9.64
N THR A 99 -2.16 12.17 8.39
CA THR A 99 -2.16 13.59 8.01
C THR A 99 -2.75 13.87 6.63
N LYS A 100 -3.29 15.08 6.46
CA LYS A 100 -3.60 15.68 5.15
C LYS A 100 -2.58 16.75 4.75
N ARG A 101 -1.61 17.05 5.62
CA ARG A 101 -0.63 18.14 5.54
C ARG A 101 0.76 17.64 5.22
N ILE A 102 0.87 16.62 4.37
CA ILE A 102 2.14 15.93 4.16
C ILE A 102 3.27 16.85 3.66
N ALA A 103 2.94 17.93 2.94
CA ALA A 103 3.89 18.96 2.53
C ALA A 103 4.61 19.66 3.68
N ARG A 104 4.04 19.66 4.89
CA ARG A 104 4.65 20.24 6.10
C ARG A 104 5.50 19.25 6.90
N PHE A 105 5.62 18.00 6.45
CA PHE A 105 6.43 16.98 7.12
C PHE A 105 7.86 17.45 7.44
N PRO A 106 8.59 18.18 6.55
CA PRO A 106 9.95 18.62 6.84
C PRO A 106 10.06 19.67 7.96
N VAL A 107 8.96 20.31 8.36
CA VAL A 107 8.98 21.39 9.35
C VAL A 107 9.18 20.82 10.75
N SER A 108 10.24 21.27 11.42
CA SER A 108 10.61 20.83 12.76
C SER A 108 10.89 19.32 12.84
N LEU A 109 11.54 18.74 11.81
CA LEU A 109 12.11 17.40 11.91
C LEU A 109 13.32 17.40 12.86
N PRO A 110 13.54 16.33 13.63
CA PRO A 110 14.74 16.15 14.43
C PRO A 110 16.01 16.12 13.58
N ASP A 111 17.13 16.63 14.11
CA ASP A 111 18.44 16.59 13.44
C ASP A 111 18.93 15.16 13.19
N ASP A 112 18.51 14.22 14.05
CA ASP A 112 18.86 12.79 13.97
C ASP A 112 17.85 11.96 13.17
N TRP A 113 16.93 12.60 12.44
CA TRP A 113 15.85 11.92 11.72
C TRP A 113 16.34 10.92 10.64
N GLY A 114 17.46 11.23 9.97
CA GLY A 114 18.03 10.37 8.92
C GLY A 114 17.04 10.11 7.77
N ASP A 115 16.81 8.83 7.47
CA ASP A 115 15.84 8.34 6.47
C ASP A 115 14.47 7.98 7.06
N GLY A 116 14.28 8.16 8.38
CA GLY A 116 13.04 7.90 9.11
C GLY A 116 13.27 7.10 10.39
N TYR A 117 12.40 7.27 11.38
CA TYR A 117 12.40 6.41 12.56
C TYR A 117 11.64 5.10 12.29
N ASP A 118 12.26 3.95 12.61
CA ASP A 118 11.66 2.61 12.49
C ASP A 118 10.31 2.48 13.22
N ASN A 119 10.15 3.21 14.33
CA ASN A 119 8.96 3.12 15.17
C ASN A 119 7.86 4.13 14.79
N VAL A 120 7.91 4.69 13.58
CA VAL A 120 6.95 5.69 13.07
C VAL A 120 6.41 5.29 11.70
N THR A 121 5.09 5.17 11.59
CA THR A 121 4.37 5.11 10.31
C THR A 121 3.68 6.43 10.03
N ILE A 122 3.96 7.00 8.86
CA ILE A 122 3.23 8.16 8.34
C ILE A 122 2.17 7.70 7.37
N ILE A 123 0.94 8.16 7.56
CA ILE A 123 -0.23 7.76 6.79
C ILE A 123 -0.79 8.98 6.07
N CYS A 124 -0.63 9.03 4.74
CA CYS A 124 -1.10 10.14 3.93
C CYS A 124 -2.57 9.95 3.56
N THR A 125 -3.45 10.88 3.94
CA THR A 125 -4.86 10.82 3.54
C THR A 125 -5.05 11.35 2.13
N CYS A 126 -5.78 10.63 1.29
CA CYS A 126 -6.20 11.05 -0.05
C CYS A 126 -7.69 10.77 -0.24
N GLU A 127 -8.54 11.78 -0.09
CA GLU A 127 -10.01 11.57 -0.17
C GLU A 127 -10.58 11.50 -1.59
N ASN A 128 -9.83 11.94 -2.61
CA ASN A 128 -10.19 11.93 -4.03
C ASN A 128 -8.91 11.98 -4.90
N GLN A 129 -9.05 11.82 -6.23
CA GLN A 129 -7.93 11.84 -7.16
C GLN A 129 -7.07 13.11 -7.07
N GLU A 130 -7.70 14.28 -7.03
CA GLU A 130 -6.98 15.56 -6.96
C GLU A 130 -6.05 15.62 -5.73
N GLN A 131 -6.53 15.19 -4.56
CA GLN A 131 -5.71 15.18 -3.36
C GLN A 131 -4.64 14.08 -3.41
N ALA A 132 -4.87 12.95 -4.08
CA ALA A 132 -3.84 11.95 -4.33
C ALA A 132 -2.70 12.53 -5.18
N ASP A 133 -3.04 13.20 -6.28
CA ASP A 133 -2.07 13.78 -7.22
C ASP A 133 -1.28 14.95 -6.62
N ILE A 134 -1.88 15.72 -5.69
CA ILE A 134 -1.17 16.77 -4.96
C ILE A 134 -0.23 16.17 -3.91
N ARG A 135 -0.68 15.17 -3.16
CA ARG A 135 0.00 14.74 -1.91
C ARG A 135 1.00 13.61 -2.12
N LEU A 136 0.67 12.63 -2.95
CA LEU A 136 1.49 11.42 -3.09
C LEU A 136 2.86 11.66 -3.74
N PRO A 137 3.02 12.52 -4.76
CA PRO A 137 4.35 12.85 -5.29
C PRO A 137 5.27 13.47 -4.25
N VAL A 138 4.75 14.35 -3.38
CA VAL A 138 5.51 14.92 -2.26
C VAL A 138 5.84 13.81 -1.26
N PHE A 139 4.82 13.04 -0.84
CA PHE A 139 4.94 11.99 0.17
C PHE A 139 6.02 10.94 -0.15
N LEU A 140 6.12 10.54 -1.41
CA LEU A 140 7.08 9.52 -1.87
C LEU A 140 8.54 9.99 -1.86
N ASN A 141 8.78 11.31 -1.85
CA ASN A 141 10.11 11.91 -1.85
C ASN A 141 10.60 12.31 -0.45
N LEU A 142 9.76 12.23 0.58
CA LEU A 142 10.14 12.56 1.96
C LEU A 142 10.97 11.42 2.59
N PRO A 143 11.87 11.72 3.54
CA PRO A 143 12.65 10.72 4.29
C PRO A 143 11.73 10.04 5.32
N ILE A 144 10.94 9.08 4.86
CA ILE A 144 10.01 8.31 5.70
C ILE A 144 10.35 6.83 5.48
N GLN A 145 10.34 6.03 6.54
CA GLN A 145 10.57 4.61 6.40
C GLN A 145 9.26 3.88 6.09
N HIS A 146 8.29 3.99 7.01
CA HIS A 146 7.00 3.33 6.89
C HIS A 146 5.93 4.29 6.35
N ARG A 147 5.41 3.98 5.15
CA ARG A 147 4.38 4.79 4.47
C ARG A 147 3.10 3.99 4.26
N GLU A 148 1.98 4.60 4.60
CA GLU A 148 0.66 4.11 4.21
C GLU A 148 -0.18 5.20 3.56
N ILE A 149 -1.19 4.78 2.81
CA ILE A 149 -2.22 5.66 2.24
C ILE A 149 -3.55 5.36 2.93
N ILE A 150 -4.33 6.41 3.21
CA ILE A 150 -5.71 6.25 3.66
C ILE A 150 -6.68 7.05 2.79
N GLU A 151 -7.67 6.37 2.24
CA GLU A 151 -8.75 6.95 1.44
C GLU A 151 -10.02 6.99 2.30
N GLU A 152 -9.98 7.80 3.37
CA GLU A 152 -11.08 7.92 4.33
C GLU A 152 -11.28 9.38 4.79
N PRO A 153 -12.42 10.03 4.47
CA PRO A 153 -13.51 9.47 3.67
C PRO A 153 -13.12 9.35 2.19
N MET A 154 -13.51 8.25 1.53
CA MET A 154 -13.42 8.12 0.08
C MET A 154 -14.57 8.90 -0.57
N LEU A 155 -14.25 9.90 -1.39
CA LEU A 155 -15.20 10.82 -2.03
C LEU A 155 -15.30 10.67 -3.55
N GLY A 156 -14.56 9.72 -4.11
CA GLY A 156 -14.54 9.41 -5.53
C GLY A 156 -13.65 8.22 -5.81
N GLU A 157 -13.61 7.80 -7.07
CA GLU A 157 -12.60 6.87 -7.58
C GLU A 157 -11.21 7.51 -7.51
N ILE A 158 -10.20 6.70 -7.19
CA ILE A 158 -8.81 7.13 -7.04
C ILE A 158 -7.92 6.08 -7.71
N HIS A 159 -7.06 6.53 -8.61
CA HIS A 159 -6.05 5.77 -9.33
C HIS A 159 -4.69 6.07 -8.70
N ILE A 160 -4.17 5.09 -7.96
CA ILE A 160 -2.91 5.17 -7.23
C ILE A 160 -1.85 4.18 -7.74
N GLU A 161 -2.13 3.41 -8.80
CA GLU A 161 -1.19 2.46 -9.41
C GLU A 161 0.20 3.07 -9.65
N PRO A 162 0.35 4.30 -10.20
CA PRO A 162 1.67 4.91 -10.41
C PRO A 162 2.44 5.18 -9.11
N TYR A 163 1.73 5.39 -8.00
CA TYR A 163 2.33 5.62 -6.69
C TYR A 163 2.70 4.31 -6.00
N LEU A 164 1.84 3.28 -6.15
CA LEU A 164 2.10 1.95 -5.62
C LEU A 164 3.29 1.27 -6.31
N SER A 165 3.49 1.49 -7.62
CA SER A 165 4.59 0.90 -8.38
C SER A 165 5.99 1.33 -7.92
N THR A 166 6.09 2.35 -7.06
CA THR A 166 7.37 2.75 -6.45
C THR A 166 7.88 1.75 -5.40
N GLY A 167 7.04 0.84 -4.92
CA GLY A 167 7.39 -0.13 -3.88
C GLY A 167 7.54 0.46 -2.47
N LYS A 168 7.26 1.77 -2.29
CA LYS A 168 7.43 2.47 -1.00
C LYS A 168 6.22 2.44 -0.08
N ILE A 169 5.05 2.03 -0.58
CA ILE A 169 3.78 2.05 0.17
C ILE A 169 3.51 0.65 0.73
N GLU A 170 3.32 0.55 2.04
CA GLU A 170 3.14 -0.73 2.73
C GLU A 170 1.68 -1.17 2.80
N GLN A 171 0.77 -0.20 2.91
CA GLN A 171 -0.66 -0.45 3.04
C GLN A 171 -1.51 0.70 2.49
N VAL A 172 -2.68 0.34 1.95
CA VAL A 172 -3.77 1.26 1.64
C VAL A 172 -5.01 0.88 2.46
N THR A 173 -5.60 1.85 3.14
CA THR A 173 -6.86 1.69 3.87
C THR A 173 -7.95 2.53 3.24
N CYS A 174 -9.12 1.96 2.94
CA CYS A 174 -10.24 2.71 2.38
C CYS A 174 -11.44 2.70 3.34
N GLY A 175 -12.23 3.78 3.30
CA GLY A 175 -13.49 3.82 4.04
C GLY A 175 -14.41 4.98 3.68
N GLY A 176 -15.71 4.78 3.86
CA GLY A 176 -16.71 5.83 3.65
C GLY A 176 -16.81 6.84 4.78
N GLU A 177 -17.49 7.96 4.51
CA GLU A 177 -17.73 9.02 5.50
C GLU A 177 -18.77 8.62 6.55
N SER A 178 -18.59 9.03 7.80
CA SER A 178 -19.52 8.76 8.90
C SER A 178 -20.24 10.03 9.38
N GLY A 179 -21.40 9.84 10.01
CA GLY A 179 -22.24 10.94 10.51
C GLY A 179 -23.48 11.17 9.65
N GLU A 180 -24.37 12.03 10.12
CA GLU A 180 -25.69 12.28 9.52
C GLU A 180 -25.61 12.88 8.12
N HIS A 181 -24.61 13.72 7.88
CA HIS A 181 -24.35 14.37 6.59
C HIS A 181 -23.30 13.64 5.74
N ALA A 182 -23.04 12.35 6.03
CA ALA A 182 -22.07 11.58 5.28
C ALA A 182 -22.38 11.59 3.78
N ARG A 183 -21.35 11.80 2.96
CA ARG A 183 -21.42 11.64 1.51
C ARG A 183 -21.40 10.18 1.10
N VAL A 184 -21.89 9.91 -0.11
CA VAL A 184 -21.99 8.55 -0.66
C VAL A 184 -20.59 7.99 -0.93
N CYS A 185 -20.32 6.80 -0.41
CA CYS A 185 -19.19 5.97 -0.78
C CYS A 185 -19.69 4.80 -1.63
N LYS A 186 -19.12 4.60 -2.83
CA LYS A 186 -19.48 3.47 -3.70
C LYS A 186 -18.57 2.28 -3.46
N PHE A 187 -19.13 1.08 -3.43
CA PHE A 187 -18.35 -0.15 -3.26
C PHE A 187 -17.39 -0.40 -4.43
N ASP A 188 -17.75 0.01 -5.65
CA ASP A 188 -16.90 -0.16 -6.82
C ASP A 188 -15.59 0.61 -6.70
N TRP A 189 -15.60 1.81 -6.10
CA TRP A 189 -14.39 2.57 -5.80
C TRP A 189 -13.45 1.79 -4.88
N ILE A 190 -14.01 1.17 -3.82
CA ILE A 190 -13.26 0.33 -2.88
C ILE A 190 -12.66 -0.90 -3.60
N LEU A 191 -13.42 -1.54 -4.49
CA LEU A 191 -12.95 -2.70 -5.26
C LEU A 191 -11.88 -2.31 -6.28
N GLN A 192 -11.96 -1.13 -6.87
CA GLN A 192 -10.94 -0.59 -7.77
C GLN A 192 -9.63 -0.37 -7.00
N THR A 193 -9.62 0.38 -5.88
CA THR A 193 -8.38 0.55 -5.08
C THR A 193 -7.84 -0.82 -4.61
N ARG A 194 -8.72 -1.73 -4.18
CA ARG A 194 -8.31 -3.10 -3.83
C ARG A 194 -7.58 -3.78 -4.99
N LYS A 195 -8.11 -3.70 -6.20
CA LYS A 195 -7.50 -4.31 -7.40
C LYS A 195 -6.08 -3.76 -7.60
N GLN A 196 -5.91 -2.44 -7.51
CA GLN A 196 -4.62 -1.77 -7.64
C GLN A 196 -3.61 -2.25 -6.59
N CYS A 197 -4.06 -2.41 -5.34
CA CYS A 197 -3.24 -2.96 -4.26
C CYS A 197 -2.86 -4.42 -4.48
N VAL A 198 -3.80 -5.25 -4.96
CA VAL A 198 -3.52 -6.66 -5.29
C VAL A 198 -2.50 -6.76 -6.42
N ASP A 199 -2.69 -5.99 -7.50
CA ASP A 199 -1.78 -5.95 -8.65
C ASP A 199 -0.37 -5.49 -8.22
N SER A 200 -0.29 -4.55 -7.27
CA SER A 200 0.96 -3.97 -6.75
C SER A 200 1.51 -4.68 -5.50
N ARG A 201 0.85 -5.73 -5.01
CA ARG A 201 1.20 -6.47 -3.78
C ARG A 201 1.27 -5.62 -2.51
N VAL A 202 0.48 -4.55 -2.46
CA VAL A 202 0.36 -3.69 -1.29
C VAL A 202 -0.78 -4.18 -0.42
N LYS A 203 -0.60 -4.17 0.91
CA LYS A 203 -1.67 -4.59 1.81
C LYS A 203 -2.88 -3.66 1.65
N PHE A 204 -4.08 -4.23 1.64
CA PHE A 204 -5.32 -3.50 1.51
C PHE A 204 -6.26 -3.82 2.66
N HIS A 205 -6.83 -2.78 3.27
CA HIS A 205 -7.82 -2.90 4.33
C HIS A 205 -9.06 -2.07 4.04
N PHE A 206 -10.22 -2.73 4.00
CA PHE A 206 -11.51 -2.04 3.93
C PHE A 206 -12.05 -1.80 5.34
N LYS A 207 -11.79 -0.60 5.86
CA LYS A 207 -12.01 -0.27 7.28
C LYS A 207 -13.47 -0.07 7.64
N GLN A 208 -14.23 0.68 6.82
CA GLN A 208 -15.63 0.96 7.09
C GLN A 208 -16.43 1.36 5.85
N THR A 209 -17.72 1.06 5.84
CA THR A 209 -18.63 1.44 4.75
C THR A 209 -18.97 2.93 4.68
N GLY A 210 -18.85 3.65 5.81
CA GLY A 210 -19.51 4.94 5.99
C GLY A 210 -21.03 4.82 6.15
N ALA A 211 -21.71 5.95 6.38
CA ALA A 211 -23.15 5.97 6.68
C ALA A 211 -24.03 5.92 5.43
N ARG A 212 -23.53 6.38 4.28
CA ARG A 212 -24.21 6.29 2.97
C ARG A 212 -23.37 5.43 2.03
N PHE A 213 -23.74 4.16 1.87
CA PHE A 213 -22.95 3.20 1.12
C PHE A 213 -23.73 2.68 -0.09
N TYR A 214 -23.18 2.85 -1.29
CA TYR A 214 -23.81 2.43 -2.54
C TYR A 214 -23.16 1.14 -3.05
N LYS A 215 -23.96 0.08 -3.25
CA LYS A 215 -23.47 -1.23 -3.71
C LYS A 215 -24.50 -1.88 -4.64
N GLY A 216 -24.07 -2.30 -5.83
CA GLY A 216 -24.97 -2.72 -6.90
C GLY A 216 -25.87 -1.54 -7.29
N ASP A 217 -27.19 -1.75 -7.25
CA ASP A 217 -28.17 -0.70 -7.57
C ASP A 217 -28.86 -0.11 -6.34
N ARG A 218 -28.28 -0.29 -5.15
CA ARG A 218 -28.89 0.13 -3.88
C ARG A 218 -27.99 1.02 -3.06
N LEU A 219 -28.59 2.10 -2.56
CA LEU A 219 -28.02 2.95 -1.51
C LEU A 219 -28.49 2.45 -0.14
N TYR A 220 -27.53 2.22 0.75
CA TYR A 220 -27.73 1.78 2.13
C TYR A 220 -27.43 2.92 3.11
N SER A 221 -28.32 3.10 4.08
CA SER A 221 -28.06 3.90 5.27
C SER A 221 -27.59 2.98 6.40
N ILE A 222 -26.31 3.09 6.79
CA ILE A 222 -25.67 2.16 7.72
C ILE A 222 -25.35 2.88 9.04
N ASP A 223 -25.98 2.42 10.13
CA ASP A 223 -25.72 2.89 11.49
C ASP A 223 -24.23 2.79 11.83
N ARG A 224 -23.69 3.80 12.54
CA ARG A 224 -22.28 3.87 12.93
C ARG A 224 -21.73 2.59 13.54
N LYS A 225 -22.51 1.91 14.39
CA LYS A 225 -22.07 0.66 15.06
C LYS A 225 -21.90 -0.52 14.10
N LEU A 226 -22.51 -0.45 12.91
CA LEU A 226 -22.47 -1.51 11.91
C LEU A 226 -21.44 -1.25 10.80
N GLN A 227 -20.94 -0.03 10.63
CA GLN A 227 -20.11 0.34 9.46
C GLN A 227 -18.83 -0.49 9.33
N MET A 228 -18.11 -0.70 10.43
CA MET A 228 -16.89 -1.53 10.43
C MET A 228 -17.22 -3.02 10.34
N VAL A 229 -18.29 -3.47 10.99
CA VAL A 229 -18.74 -4.87 10.96
C VAL A 229 -19.16 -5.27 9.55
N GLN A 230 -19.88 -4.41 8.85
CA GLN A 230 -20.31 -4.65 7.47
C GLN A 230 -19.14 -4.62 6.48
N ALA A 231 -18.16 -3.71 6.68
CA ALA A 231 -16.95 -3.70 5.87
C ALA A 231 -16.14 -5.01 6.05
N LYS A 232 -15.95 -5.45 7.30
CA LYS A 232 -15.31 -6.73 7.60
C LYS A 232 -16.04 -7.93 6.97
N LYS A 233 -17.38 -7.93 6.99
CA LYS A 233 -18.20 -8.98 6.35
C LYS A 233 -18.07 -9.03 4.83
N ALA A 234 -17.57 -7.97 4.17
CA ALA A 234 -17.30 -8.02 2.75
C ALA A 234 -16.16 -9.00 2.41
N GLY A 235 -15.25 -9.28 3.35
CA GLY A 235 -14.19 -10.27 3.17
C GLY A 235 -13.19 -9.92 2.06
N ILE A 236 -12.99 -8.62 1.82
CA ILE A 236 -12.17 -8.13 0.70
C ILE A 236 -10.78 -7.62 1.11
N ASP A 237 -10.44 -7.66 2.40
CA ASP A 237 -9.09 -7.35 2.86
C ASP A 237 -8.07 -8.23 2.14
N TYR A 238 -6.91 -7.65 1.83
CA TYR A 238 -5.82 -8.37 1.18
C TYR A 238 -4.54 -8.09 1.96
N ALA A 239 -3.88 -9.15 2.40
CA ALA A 239 -2.52 -9.09 2.87
C ALA A 239 -1.70 -9.98 1.93
N PRO A 240 -0.62 -9.48 1.33
CA PRO A 240 0.31 -10.35 0.63
C PRO A 240 0.80 -11.40 1.64
N SER A 241 0.64 -12.70 1.35
CA SER A 241 1.12 -13.75 2.26
C SER A 241 2.64 -13.64 2.37
N GLY A 242 3.12 -13.27 3.56
CA GLY A 242 4.53 -13.05 3.88
C GLY A 242 5.36 -14.33 4.02
N GLN A 243 5.16 -15.32 3.15
CA GLN A 243 5.99 -16.54 3.15
C GLN A 243 6.91 -16.68 1.94
N GLU A 244 6.91 -15.73 1.00
CA GLU A 244 7.75 -15.81 -0.18
C GLU A 244 8.49 -14.48 -0.35
N ASN A 245 9.75 -14.45 0.12
CA ASN A 245 10.73 -13.42 -0.21
C ASN A 245 11.07 -13.54 -1.69
N PHE A 246 10.16 -13.10 -2.55
CA PHE A 246 10.48 -12.93 -3.96
C PHE A 246 11.56 -11.85 -4.08
N PRO A 247 12.54 -12.03 -4.96
CA PRO A 247 13.54 -11.01 -5.20
C PRO A 247 12.88 -9.73 -5.73
N ASP A 248 13.39 -8.59 -5.27
CA ASP A 248 13.13 -7.29 -5.87
C ASP A 248 13.33 -7.37 -7.39
N MET A 249 12.41 -6.76 -8.15
CA MET A 249 12.36 -6.91 -9.60
C MET A 249 13.61 -6.34 -10.28
N GLU A 250 14.05 -5.15 -9.90
CA GLU A 250 15.25 -4.56 -10.51
C GLU A 250 16.49 -5.39 -10.21
N ARG A 251 16.68 -5.77 -8.94
CA ARG A 251 17.80 -6.63 -8.54
C ARG A 251 17.74 -8.00 -9.21
N LEU A 252 16.55 -8.57 -9.42
CA LEU A 252 16.38 -9.82 -10.15
C LEU A 252 16.85 -9.67 -11.60
N PHE A 253 16.37 -8.64 -12.31
CA PHE A 253 16.75 -8.41 -13.71
C PHE A 253 18.23 -8.06 -13.87
N GLU A 254 18.82 -7.31 -12.93
CA GLU A 254 20.25 -7.07 -12.87
C GLU A 254 21.03 -8.40 -12.80
N LYS A 255 20.67 -9.29 -11.87
CA LYS A 255 21.31 -10.61 -11.73
C LYS A 255 21.09 -11.51 -12.94
N LEU A 256 19.90 -11.49 -13.54
CA LEU A 256 19.59 -12.27 -14.75
C LEU A 256 20.43 -11.80 -15.94
N SER A 257 20.66 -10.49 -16.08
CA SER A 257 21.49 -9.93 -17.15
C SER A 257 22.94 -10.41 -17.07
N GLY A 258 23.47 -10.64 -15.87
CA GLY A 258 24.79 -11.25 -15.65
C GLY A 258 24.92 -12.73 -16.04
N SER A 259 23.80 -13.44 -16.29
CA SER A 259 23.85 -14.85 -16.68
C SER A 259 24.02 -15.00 -18.20
N LYS A 260 25.15 -15.55 -18.65
CA LYS A 260 25.43 -15.83 -20.08
C LYS A 260 24.34 -16.64 -20.79
N PHE A 261 23.69 -17.55 -20.06
CA PHE A 261 22.61 -18.36 -20.64
C PHE A 261 21.31 -17.56 -20.79
N ARG A 262 20.97 -16.72 -19.80
CA ARG A 262 19.67 -16.01 -19.74
C ARG A 262 19.69 -14.73 -20.59
N SER A 263 20.81 -14.02 -20.61
CA SER A 263 20.99 -12.78 -21.38
C SER A 263 20.97 -12.97 -22.91
N ARG A 264 21.09 -14.20 -23.42
CA ARG A 264 21.05 -14.47 -24.87
C ARG A 264 19.65 -14.50 -25.47
N PHE A 265 18.60 -14.54 -24.64
CA PHE A 265 17.22 -14.59 -25.11
C PHE A 265 16.74 -13.18 -25.41
N TYR A 266 16.05 -13.02 -26.54
CA TYR A 266 15.43 -11.77 -26.97
C TYR A 266 14.20 -12.08 -27.82
N LEU A 267 13.26 -11.13 -27.93
CA LEU A 267 12.11 -11.27 -28.81
C LEU A 267 12.51 -11.00 -30.26
N GLY A 268 12.31 -11.98 -31.14
CA GLY A 268 12.53 -11.82 -32.58
C GLY A 268 11.30 -11.21 -33.27
N LYS A 269 11.42 -10.97 -34.58
CA LYS A 269 10.33 -10.40 -35.39
C LYS A 269 9.02 -11.18 -35.27
N GLN A 270 9.08 -12.51 -35.29
CA GLN A 270 7.89 -13.37 -35.22
C GLN A 270 7.16 -13.23 -33.88
N GLU A 271 7.89 -13.20 -32.77
CA GLU A 271 7.30 -13.01 -31.45
C GLU A 271 6.75 -11.59 -31.25
N MET A 272 7.45 -10.58 -31.77
CA MET A 272 6.97 -9.19 -31.74
C MET A 272 5.69 -9.01 -32.56
N ASP A 273 5.62 -9.59 -33.75
CA ASP A 273 4.42 -9.57 -34.59
C ASP A 273 3.26 -10.33 -33.92
N TYR A 274 3.55 -11.42 -33.21
CA TYR A 274 2.55 -12.14 -32.42
C TYR A 274 1.98 -11.25 -31.30
N ILE A 275 2.85 -10.59 -30.51
CA ILE A 275 2.42 -9.69 -29.43
C ILE A 275 1.60 -8.53 -29.99
N ARG A 276 2.05 -7.89 -31.07
CA ARG A 276 1.31 -6.80 -31.73
C ARG A 276 -0.07 -7.25 -32.20
N LYS A 277 -0.17 -8.45 -32.78
CA LYS A 277 -1.43 -9.01 -33.28
C LYS A 277 -2.40 -9.39 -32.17
N LYS A 278 -1.91 -9.89 -31.03
CA LYS A 278 -2.75 -10.44 -29.94
C LYS A 278 -3.02 -9.44 -28.81
N GLY A 279 -2.12 -8.51 -28.56
CA GLY A 279 -2.20 -7.60 -27.42
C GLY A 279 -1.64 -8.21 -26.13
N MET A 280 -1.21 -7.33 -25.20
CA MET A 280 -0.55 -7.72 -23.95
C MET A 280 -1.48 -8.52 -23.02
N ASP A 281 -2.77 -8.23 -22.99
CA ASP A 281 -3.72 -8.94 -22.13
C ASP A 281 -3.88 -10.41 -22.53
N THR A 282 -3.98 -10.69 -23.83
CA THR A 282 -4.02 -12.07 -24.34
C THR A 282 -2.68 -12.79 -24.09
N VAL A 283 -1.55 -12.10 -24.23
CA VAL A 283 -0.24 -12.69 -23.91
C VAL A 283 -0.12 -13.01 -22.42
N ARG A 284 -0.67 -12.17 -21.53
CA ARG A 284 -0.76 -12.43 -20.09
C ARG A 284 -1.60 -13.67 -19.80
N GLN A 285 -2.79 -13.78 -20.39
CA GLN A 285 -3.64 -14.96 -20.25
C GLN A 285 -2.92 -16.25 -20.68
N HIS A 286 -2.13 -16.20 -21.76
CA HIS A 286 -1.29 -17.34 -22.15
C HIS A 286 -0.22 -17.67 -21.11
N ALA A 287 0.40 -16.66 -20.48
CA ALA A 287 1.38 -16.86 -19.42
C ALA A 287 0.74 -17.52 -18.19
N GLU A 288 -0.42 -17.04 -17.74
CA GLU A 288 -1.21 -17.66 -16.66
C GLU A 288 -1.50 -19.13 -16.98
N ASP A 289 -1.95 -19.40 -18.20
CA ASP A 289 -2.24 -20.75 -18.68
C ASP A 289 -1.03 -21.67 -18.67
N PHE A 290 0.12 -21.19 -19.15
CA PHE A 290 1.34 -21.98 -19.18
C PHE A 290 1.90 -22.24 -17.79
N VAL A 291 1.88 -21.24 -16.91
CA VAL A 291 2.32 -21.40 -15.52
C VAL A 291 1.43 -22.40 -14.80
N ARG A 292 0.11 -22.24 -14.90
CA ARG A 292 -0.87 -23.15 -14.29
C ARG A 292 -0.73 -24.58 -14.77
N LYS A 293 -0.53 -24.79 -16.08
CA LYS A 293 -0.49 -26.14 -16.67
C LYS A 293 0.87 -26.81 -16.53
N ARG A 294 1.99 -26.06 -16.58
CA ARG A 294 3.34 -26.62 -16.71
C ARG A 294 4.22 -26.46 -15.47
N LEU A 295 3.91 -25.54 -14.56
CA LEU A 295 4.74 -25.24 -13.38
C LEU A 295 4.00 -25.42 -12.06
N ALA A 296 2.69 -25.21 -12.04
CA ALA A 296 1.89 -25.25 -10.82
C ALA A 296 1.71 -26.63 -10.18
N PRO A 297 1.62 -27.75 -10.92
CA PRO A 297 1.47 -29.07 -10.29
C PRO A 297 2.64 -29.43 -9.36
N ALA A 298 2.33 -30.17 -8.28
CA ALA A 298 3.36 -30.65 -7.35
C ALA A 298 4.32 -31.67 -7.99
N LEU A 299 3.79 -32.48 -8.90
CA LEU A 299 4.51 -33.48 -9.67
C LEU A 299 4.44 -33.11 -11.15
N ILE A 300 5.59 -32.99 -11.80
CA ILE A 300 5.74 -32.63 -13.22
C ILE A 300 6.64 -33.68 -13.86
N ASP A 301 6.08 -34.52 -14.75
CA ASP A 301 6.76 -35.70 -15.32
C ASP A 301 8.07 -35.36 -16.05
N ASN A 302 8.18 -34.15 -16.62
CA ASN A 302 9.32 -33.69 -17.39
C ASN A 302 9.92 -32.37 -16.85
N ASP A 303 9.97 -32.18 -15.52
CA ASP A 303 10.58 -31.01 -14.92
C ASP A 303 12.03 -30.80 -15.40
N GLY A 304 12.36 -29.57 -15.79
CA GLY A 304 13.59 -29.20 -16.49
C GLY A 304 13.46 -29.18 -18.02
N ARG A 305 12.41 -29.77 -18.59
CA ARG A 305 12.15 -29.83 -20.04
C ARG A 305 10.71 -29.47 -20.43
N GLN A 306 9.88 -29.05 -19.47
CA GLN A 306 8.46 -28.75 -19.68
C GLN A 306 8.21 -27.50 -20.53
N THR A 307 9.19 -26.58 -20.63
CA THR A 307 9.02 -25.29 -21.31
C THR A 307 9.79 -25.30 -22.64
N PRO A 308 9.10 -25.21 -23.79
CA PRO A 308 9.75 -25.13 -25.10
C PRO A 308 10.74 -23.96 -25.17
N MET A 309 11.73 -24.05 -26.05
CA MET A 309 12.75 -22.99 -26.20
C MET A 309 12.36 -21.91 -27.22
N ARG A 310 11.29 -22.11 -27.99
CA ARG A 310 10.85 -21.27 -29.12
C ARG A 310 9.35 -21.42 -29.36
N GLY A 311 8.79 -20.60 -30.24
CA GLY A 311 7.42 -20.75 -30.76
C GLY A 311 6.35 -19.96 -30.03
N HIS A 312 6.70 -19.26 -28.95
CA HIS A 312 5.82 -18.31 -28.28
C HIS A 312 6.65 -17.29 -27.46
N PRO A 313 6.29 -16.00 -27.43
CA PRO A 313 7.00 -14.97 -26.64
C PRO A 313 7.16 -15.35 -25.17
N VAL A 314 6.10 -15.89 -24.55
CA VAL A 314 6.14 -16.36 -23.15
C VAL A 314 7.19 -17.44 -22.91
N PHE A 315 7.42 -18.35 -23.86
CA PHE A 315 8.43 -19.39 -23.68
C PHE A 315 9.85 -18.81 -23.66
N LEU A 316 10.13 -17.86 -24.55
CA LEU A 316 11.40 -17.13 -24.54
C LEU A 316 11.56 -16.35 -23.21
N ALA A 317 10.50 -15.68 -22.78
CA ALA A 317 10.48 -14.94 -21.52
C ALA A 317 10.71 -15.85 -20.30
N GLN A 318 10.12 -17.05 -20.28
CA GLN A 318 10.33 -18.01 -19.19
C GLN A 318 11.78 -18.46 -19.10
N HIS A 319 12.43 -18.65 -20.25
CA HIS A 319 13.86 -18.96 -20.28
C HIS A 319 14.71 -17.74 -19.95
N ALA A 320 14.37 -16.54 -20.39
CA ALA A 320 15.11 -15.33 -20.06
C ALA A 320 15.04 -15.03 -18.55
N THR A 321 13.91 -15.30 -17.92
CA THR A 321 13.64 -14.93 -16.53
C THR A 321 13.86 -16.05 -15.52
N ALA A 322 14.36 -17.22 -15.96
CA ALA A 322 14.55 -18.39 -15.10
C ALA A 322 13.26 -18.92 -14.43
N THR A 323 12.13 -18.76 -15.12
CA THR A 323 10.83 -19.30 -14.71
C THR A 323 10.42 -20.54 -15.52
N CYS A 324 11.37 -21.19 -16.20
CA CYS A 324 11.11 -22.31 -17.12
C CYS A 324 10.92 -23.68 -16.46
N CYS A 325 11.37 -23.88 -15.21
CA CYS A 325 11.23 -25.13 -14.45
C CYS A 325 11.37 -24.94 -12.93
N ARG A 326 11.01 -25.96 -12.12
CA ARG A 326 11.05 -25.83 -10.64
C ARG A 326 12.47 -25.60 -10.12
N GLY A 327 13.49 -26.22 -10.74
CA GLY A 327 14.89 -25.96 -10.39
C GLY A 327 15.33 -24.51 -10.63
N CYS A 328 14.80 -23.86 -11.67
CA CYS A 328 15.09 -22.45 -11.92
C CYS A 328 14.31 -21.53 -10.97
N LEU A 329 13.03 -21.85 -10.72
CA LEU A 329 12.19 -21.17 -9.72
C LEU A 329 12.85 -21.18 -8.33
N PHE A 330 13.39 -22.31 -7.91
CA PHE A 330 14.12 -22.41 -6.65
C PHE A 330 15.38 -21.56 -6.64
N LYS A 331 16.25 -21.73 -7.65
CA LYS A 331 17.56 -21.06 -7.69
C LYS A 331 17.46 -19.53 -7.79
N TRP A 332 16.51 -19.02 -8.57
CA TRP A 332 16.45 -17.61 -8.92
C TRP A 332 15.39 -16.83 -8.14
N HIS A 333 14.33 -17.50 -7.72
CA HIS A 333 13.16 -16.86 -7.13
C HIS A 333 12.85 -17.36 -5.71
N GLY A 334 13.62 -18.33 -5.19
CA GLY A 334 13.44 -18.86 -3.83
C GLY A 334 12.21 -19.75 -3.66
N ILE A 335 11.56 -20.15 -4.75
CA ILE A 335 10.34 -20.97 -4.73
C ILE A 335 10.72 -22.46 -4.60
N PRO A 336 10.42 -23.15 -3.49
CA PRO A 336 10.85 -24.53 -3.27
C PRO A 336 10.12 -25.52 -4.19
N PRO A 337 10.80 -26.58 -4.66
CA PRO A 337 10.17 -27.69 -5.39
C PRO A 337 9.38 -28.61 -4.44
N GLY A 338 8.71 -29.64 -4.98
CA GLY A 338 8.08 -30.70 -4.18
C GLY A 338 6.68 -30.40 -3.63
N ARG A 339 6.15 -29.20 -3.91
CA ARG A 339 4.74 -28.85 -3.66
C ARG A 339 4.11 -28.17 -4.87
N ALA A 340 2.78 -28.11 -4.90
CA ALA A 340 2.08 -27.30 -5.90
C ALA A 340 2.40 -25.82 -5.69
N LEU A 341 2.43 -25.04 -6.77
CA LEU A 341 2.56 -23.59 -6.67
C LEU A 341 1.29 -23.00 -6.08
N THR A 342 1.46 -22.06 -5.14
CA THR A 342 0.35 -21.23 -4.67
C THR A 342 -0.15 -20.33 -5.81
N LEU A 343 -1.36 -19.81 -5.70
CA LEU A 343 -1.85 -18.80 -6.66
C LEU A 343 -0.94 -17.56 -6.68
N GLN A 344 -0.29 -17.25 -5.56
CA GLN A 344 0.63 -16.12 -5.43
C GLN A 344 1.97 -16.35 -6.16
N GLU A 345 2.53 -17.55 -6.10
CA GLU A 345 3.73 -17.91 -6.88
C GLU A 345 3.43 -17.94 -8.36
N GLN A 346 2.25 -18.45 -8.74
CA GLN A 346 1.82 -18.43 -10.14
C GLN A 346 1.72 -17.00 -10.66
N GLU A 347 1.05 -16.11 -9.91
CA GLU A 347 0.94 -14.70 -10.26
C GLU A 347 2.30 -13.99 -10.30
N TYR A 348 3.18 -14.28 -9.34
CA TYR A 348 4.55 -13.76 -9.33
C TYR A 348 5.29 -14.11 -10.63
N ILE A 349 5.25 -15.39 -11.01
CA ILE A 349 5.93 -15.88 -12.22
C ILE A 349 5.37 -15.18 -13.46
N VAL A 350 4.04 -15.01 -13.54
CA VAL A 350 3.39 -14.28 -14.63
C VAL A 350 3.89 -12.84 -14.68
N CYS A 351 3.94 -12.13 -13.55
CA CYS A 351 4.45 -10.75 -13.50
C CYS A 351 5.90 -10.64 -13.99
N VAL A 352 6.79 -11.54 -13.54
CA VAL A 352 8.20 -11.57 -13.99
C VAL A 352 8.30 -11.78 -15.50
N ILE A 353 7.51 -12.71 -16.05
CA ILE A 353 7.46 -12.99 -17.49
C ILE A 353 7.00 -11.75 -18.27
N MET A 354 5.90 -11.13 -17.83
CA MET A 354 5.29 -10.00 -18.54
C MET A 354 6.15 -8.74 -18.47
N GLU A 355 6.83 -8.50 -17.34
CA GLU A 355 7.78 -7.40 -17.18
C GLU A 355 8.95 -7.53 -18.17
N TRP A 356 9.53 -8.72 -18.30
CA TRP A 356 10.59 -8.94 -19.29
C TRP A 356 10.13 -8.67 -20.71
N ILE A 357 8.92 -9.13 -21.08
CA ILE A 357 8.32 -8.87 -22.40
C ILE A 357 8.15 -7.36 -22.62
N ALA A 358 7.62 -6.63 -21.63
CA ALA A 358 7.42 -5.18 -21.71
C ALA A 358 8.74 -4.42 -21.91
N ARG A 359 9.82 -4.82 -21.19
CA ARG A 359 11.17 -4.26 -21.34
C ARG A 359 11.72 -4.50 -22.74
N GLN A 360 11.54 -5.69 -23.31
CA GLN A 360 11.97 -6.02 -24.67
C GLN A 360 11.27 -5.15 -25.72
N ILE A 361 9.96 -4.95 -25.58
CA ILE A 361 9.18 -4.10 -26.50
C ILE A 361 9.65 -2.64 -26.44
N HIS A 362 9.87 -2.10 -25.24
CA HIS A 362 10.40 -0.74 -25.09
C HIS A 362 11.79 -0.59 -25.70
N SER A 363 12.68 -1.56 -25.50
CA SER A 363 14.03 -1.51 -26.06
C SER A 363 14.06 -1.51 -27.59
N GLU A 364 13.14 -2.21 -28.28
CA GLU A 364 13.06 -2.19 -29.75
C GLU A 364 12.59 -0.82 -30.27
N ASN A 365 11.64 -0.19 -29.58
CA ASN A 365 11.10 1.11 -29.99
C ASN A 365 12.11 2.26 -29.80
N SER A 366 13.05 2.13 -28.87
CA SER A 366 14.12 3.13 -28.67
C SER A 366 15.30 3.01 -29.65
N LEU A 367 15.34 1.94 -30.46
CA LEU A 367 16.38 1.68 -31.48
C LEU A 367 15.90 1.99 -32.91
N LYS A 368 14.64 2.41 -33.08
CA LYS A 368 14.07 2.94 -34.32
C LYS A 368 13.86 4.43 -34.17
#